data_AF-A0A4R5HEP6-F1
#
_entry.id   AF-A0A4R5HEP6-F1
#
_cell.length_a   1.000
_cell.length_b   1.000
_cell.length_c   1.000
_cell.angle_alpha   90.00
_cell.angle_beta   90.00
_cell.angle_gamma   90.00
#
_symmetry.space_group_name_H-M   'P 1'
#
loop_
_entity.id
_entity.type
_entity.pdbx_description
1 polymer ?
#
loop_
_entity_poly.entity_id
_entity_poly.type
_entity_poly.pdbx_seq_one_letter_code
_entity_poly.pdbx_strand_id
1 'polypeptide(L)' 'MQLNLDQLHESDLQKLEALIGDKEFIAHPVTVSRIQRHLRIGYNRACHLIENARAKGILIQDKDNPLLNHFSTTK' A
#
# COMPACT_ATOMS: atom_id res chain seq x y z
N MET A 1 -18.33 -2.46 18.33
CA MET A 1 -17.10 -3.28 18.22
C MET A 1 -15.95 -2.35 17.90
N GLN A 2 -15.09 -2.07 18.89
CA GLN A 2 -13.87 -1.29 18.66
C GLN A 2 -12.85 -2.25 18.03
N LEU A 3 -12.57 -2.11 16.73
CA LEU A 3 -11.49 -2.86 16.10
C LEU A 3 -10.16 -2.39 16.72
N ASN A 4 -9.33 -3.34 17.16
CA ASN A 4 -8.02 -3.06 17.73
C ASN A 4 -7.05 -2.60 16.61
N LEU A 5 -6.10 -1.70 16.88
CA LEU A 5 -5.25 -1.10 15.84
C LEU A 5 -4.53 -2.16 14.99
N ASP A 6 -4.06 -3.25 15.61
CA ASP A 6 -3.38 -4.35 14.92
C ASP A 6 -4.30 -5.12 13.98
N GLN A 7 -5.57 -5.31 14.36
CA GLN A 7 -6.57 -5.99 13.51
C GLN A 7 -6.98 -5.13 12.31
N LEU A 8 -6.98 -3.80 12.47
CA LEU A 8 -7.19 -2.88 11.36
C LEU A 8 -6.03 -2.92 10.37
N HIS A 9 -4.80 -3.05 10.86
CA HIS A 9 -3.61 -3.14 10.02
C HIS A 9 -3.58 -4.39 9.15
N GLU A 10 -3.93 -5.56 9.70
CA GLU A 10 -3.95 -6.81 8.93
C GLU A 10 -5.07 -6.82 7.87
N SER A 11 -6.25 -6.28 8.23
CA SER A 11 -7.36 -6.13 7.26
C SER A 11 -7.00 -5.19 6.12
N ASP A 12 -6.34 -4.06 6.41
CA ASP A 12 -5.96 -3.11 5.37
C ASP A 12 -4.84 -3.66 4.48
N LEU A 13 -3.95 -4.49 5.02
CA LEU A 13 -2.90 -5.15 4.25
C LEU A 13 -3.49 -6.18 3.26
N GLN A 14 -4.44 -7.00 3.71
CA GLN A 14 -5.15 -7.94 2.82
C GLN A 14 -5.87 -7.21 1.68
N LYS A 15 -6.48 -6.04 1.96
CA LYS A 15 -7.07 -5.21 0.91
C LYS A 15 -6.02 -4.68 -0.05
N LEU A 16 -4.84 -4.27 0.44
CA LEU A 16 -3.73 -3.83 -0.41
C LEU A 16 -3.21 -4.96 -1.31
N GLU A 17 -3.03 -6.17 -0.77
CA GLU A 17 -2.62 -7.33 -1.56
C GLU A 17 -3.64 -7.66 -2.66
N ALA A 18 -4.94 -7.62 -2.32
CA ALA A 18 -6.00 -7.78 -3.30
C ALA A 18 -5.97 -6.67 -4.38
N LEU A 19 -5.69 -5.43 -3.98
CA LEU A 19 -5.57 -4.28 -4.88
C LEU A 19 -4.36 -4.41 -5.81
N ILE A 20 -3.23 -4.91 -5.30
CA ILE A 20 -2.01 -5.18 -6.07
C ILE A 20 -2.22 -6.38 -7.01
N GLY A 21 -3.16 -7.28 -6.72
CA GLY A 21 -3.59 -8.30 -7.66
C GLY A 21 -4.20 -7.73 -8.96
N ASP A 22 -4.75 -6.51 -8.89
CA ASP A 22 -5.40 -5.82 -10.00
C ASP A 22 -4.37 -5.22 -10.98
N LYS A 23 -4.50 -5.60 -12.25
CA LYS A 23 -3.62 -5.15 -13.33
C LYS A 23 -3.71 -3.64 -13.57
N GLU A 24 -4.88 -3.02 -13.36
CA GLU A 24 -5.02 -1.57 -13.48
C GLU A 24 -4.31 -0.83 -12.35
N PHE A 25 -4.24 -1.47 -11.17
CA PHE A 25 -3.52 -0.88 -10.05
C PHE A 25 -2.00 -0.93 -10.28
N ILE A 26 -1.48 -2.06 -10.79
CA ILE A 26 -0.05 -2.26 -11.10
C ILE A 26 0.45 -1.35 -12.24
N ALA A 27 -0.42 -0.97 -13.19
CA ALA A 27 -0.04 -0.16 -14.35
C ALA A 27 0.51 1.24 -14.00
N HIS A 28 0.35 1.68 -12.75
CA HIS A 28 0.87 2.95 -12.26
C HIS A 28 1.60 2.77 -10.92
N PRO A 29 2.47 3.72 -10.56
CA PRO A 29 3.11 3.73 -9.24
C PRO A 29 2.10 3.67 -8.11
N VAL A 30 2.39 2.82 -7.12
CA VAL A 30 1.68 2.76 -5.86
C VAL A 30 2.19 3.92 -5.00
N THR A 31 1.30 4.84 -4.64
CA THR A 31 1.63 6.02 -3.81
C THR A 31 0.68 6.13 -2.62
N VAL A 32 1.09 6.82 -1.55
CA VAL A 32 0.28 7.06 -0.35
C VAL A 32 -1.11 7.59 -0.73
N SER A 33 -1.16 8.65 -1.55
CA SER A 33 -2.40 9.29 -1.99
C SER A 33 -3.30 8.35 -2.81
N ARG A 34 -2.73 7.36 -3.50
CA ARG A 34 -3.47 6.39 -4.29
C ARG A 34 -4.09 5.31 -3.41
N ILE A 35 -3.35 4.85 -2.41
CA ILE A 35 -3.84 3.93 -1.36
C ILE A 35 -4.94 4.61 -0.54
N GLN A 36 -4.74 5.86 -0.12
CA GLN A 36 -5.77 6.63 0.62
C GLN A 36 -7.09 6.70 -0.16
N ARG A 37 -7.04 6.95 -1.47
CA ARG A 37 -8.22 7.02 -2.33
C ARG A 37 -8.92 5.67 -2.50
N HIS A 38 -8.18 4.60 -2.73
CA HIS A 38 -8.75 3.27 -2.96
C HIS A 38 -9.28 2.63 -1.67
N LEU A 39 -8.52 2.71 -0.57
CA LEU A 39 -8.88 2.09 0.70
C LEU A 39 -9.68 3.01 1.63
N ARG A 40 -9.84 4.29 1.27
CA ARG A 40 -10.53 5.32 2.06
C ARG A 40 -9.99 5.43 3.50
N ILE A 41 -8.66 5.39 3.62
CA ILE A 41 -7.94 5.49 4.90
C ILE A 41 -7.18 6.82 5.01
N GLY A 42 -6.90 7.24 6.24
CA GLY A 42 -6.09 8.43 6.53
C GLY A 42 -4.61 8.27 6.15
N TYR A 43 -3.91 9.40 6.08
CA TYR A 43 -2.50 9.46 5.65
C TYR A 43 -1.59 8.55 6.47
N ASN A 44 -1.61 8.66 7.80
CA ASN A 44 -0.76 7.86 8.68
C ASN A 44 -0.96 6.36 8.46
N ARG A 45 -2.22 5.92 8.32
CA ARG A 45 -2.52 4.52 8.01
C ARG A 45 -1.96 4.08 6.67
N ALA A 46 -2.13 4.89 5.63
CA ALA A 46 -1.59 4.57 4.31
C ALA A 46 -0.05 4.50 4.32
N CYS A 47 0.63 5.39 5.05
CA CYS A 47 2.08 5.31 5.23
C CYS A 47 2.50 4.02 5.93
N HIS A 48 1.87 3.68 7.06
CA HIS A 48 2.15 2.42 7.75
C HIS A 48 1.89 1.20 6.87
N LEU A 49 0.85 1.25 6.04
CA LEU A 49 0.52 0.19 5.09
C LEU A 49 1.63 -0.03 4.06
N ILE A 50 2.16 1.04 3.50
CA ILE A 50 3.27 1.00 2.55
C ILE A 50 4.52 0.42 3.20
N GLU A 51 4.89 0.90 4.39
CA GLU A 51 6.07 0.41 5.09
C GLU A 51 5.94 -1.08 5.43
N ASN A 52 4.76 -1.53 5.88
CA ASN A 52 4.50 -2.93 6.13
C ASN A 52 4.54 -3.77 4.85
N ALA A 53 3.95 -3.27 3.76
CA ALA A 53 3.97 -3.95 2.47
C ALA A 53 5.40 -4.04 1.90
N ARG A 54 6.23 -3.02 2.11
CA ARG A 54 7.65 -3.04 1.77
C ARG A 54 8.43 -4.04 2.62
N ALA A 55 8.21 -4.05 3.94
CA ALA A 55 8.85 -5.00 4.84
C ALA A 55 8.49 -6.46 4.51
N LYS A 56 7.28 -6.71 4.02
CA LYS A 56 6.81 -8.02 3.54
C LYS A 56 7.23 -8.33 2.09
N GLY A 57 7.92 -7.42 1.40
CA GLY A 57 8.36 -7.62 0.01
C GLY A 57 7.23 -7.56 -1.03
N ILE A 58 6.07 -7.01 -0.68
CA ILE A 58 4.92 -6.83 -1.58
C ILE A 58 5.14 -5.61 -2.48
N LEU A 59 5.75 -4.56 -1.93
CA LEU A 59 6.14 -3.34 -2.64
C LEU A 59 7.65 -3.20 -2.67
N ILE A 60 8.19 -2.91 -3.86
CA ILE A 60 9.57 -2.48 -4.06
C ILE A 60 9.59 -0.99 -4.35
N GLN A 61 10.50 -0.26 -3.71
CA GLN A 61 10.75 1.13 -4.06
C GLN A 61 11.38 1.19 -5.45
N ASP A 62 10.75 1.94 -6.35
CA ASP A 62 11.29 2.13 -7.69
C ASP A 62 12.60 2.92 -7.59
N LYS A 63 13.71 2.30 -8.02
CA LYS A 63 15.04 2.90 -7.93
C LYS A 63 15.28 3.91 -9.04
N ASP A 64 14.52 3.82 -10.12
CA ASP A 64 14.69 4.66 -11.31
C ASP A 64 13.87 5.96 -11.23
N ASN A 65 13.01 6.08 -10.20
CA ASN A 65 12.25 7.29 -9.93
C ASN A 65 12.50 7.79 -8.49
N PRO A 66 13.43 8.76 -8.28
CA PRO A 66 13.80 9.24 -6.95
C PRO A 66 12.70 10.09 -6.28
N LEU A 67 11.54 10.26 -6.91
CA LEU A 67 10.40 10.90 -6.26
C LEU A 67 9.91 10.03 -5.09
N LEU A 68 10.03 10.59 -3.89
CA LEU A 68 9.48 10.03 -2.65
C LEU A 68 8.04 9.59 -2.91
N ASN A 69 7.74 8.33 -2.63
CA ASN A 69 6.43 7.66 -2.75
C ASN A 69 6.12 6.91 -4.05
N HIS A 70 7.09 6.68 -4.96
CA HIS A 70 6.89 5.79 -6.09
C HIS A 70 7.29 4.35 -5.73
N PHE A 71 6.29 3.49 -5.59
CA PHE A 71 6.48 2.06 -5.34
C PHE A 71 5.92 1.23 -6.49
N SER A 72 6.63 0.17 -6.83
CA SER A 72 6.26 -0.84 -7.82
C SER A 72 5.99 -2.17 -7.11
N THR A 73 5.17 -3.01 -7.72
CA THR A 73 4.77 -4.30 -7.14
C THR A 73 5.76 -5.40 -7.57
N THR A 74 6.02 -6.41 -6.74
CA THR A 74 6.99 -7.49 -6.98
C THR A 74 6.67 -8.52 -8.07
N LYS A 75 5.71 -8.26 -8.98
CA LYS A 75 5.32 -9.24 -10.01
C LYS A 75 6.37 -9.42 -11.09
#